data_AF-A0A9W8QYD1-F1
#
_entry.id   AF-A0A9W8QYD1-F1
#
_cell.length_a   1.000
_cell.length_b   1.000
_cell.length_c   1.000
_cell.angle_alpha   90.00
_cell.angle_beta   90.00
_cell.angle_gamma   90.00
#
_symmetry.space_group_name_H-M   'P 1'
#
loop_
_entity.id
_entity.type
_entity.pdbx_description
1 polymer ?
#
loop_
_entity_poly.entity_id
_entity_poly.type
_entity_poly.pdbx_seq_one_letter_code
_entity_poly.pdbx_strand_id
1 'polypeptide(L)'
;MPPKSAKGKEKEIDPDLTETDPDLTETDPDLTQSDPDLIDADDYAADDEQQAGPSSVFYCGKCGEHLDGRIGPLCWNCEGSETQESWQARDHRLRDNEAYKRAKEAGICCYCRKRQADPGHSSCTPCRLRKKGHDHARRRKAKEKESEEKKKAKEEKKTKEKEKSKEKNKNKK
;
A
#
# COMPACT_ATOMS: atom_id res chain seq x y z
N MET A 1 -50.11 -21.20 -6.83
CA MET A 1 -49.92 -22.44 -6.05
C MET A 1 -48.51 -22.41 -5.45
N PRO A 2 -48.34 -22.19 -4.14
CA PRO A 2 -47.03 -22.30 -3.51
C PRO A 2 -46.74 -23.76 -3.11
N PRO A 3 -45.51 -24.28 -3.32
CA PRO A 3 -45.14 -25.59 -2.78
C PRO A 3 -44.83 -25.50 -1.27
N LYS A 4 -45.21 -26.60 -0.63
CA LYS A 4 -45.32 -26.82 0.81
C LYS A 4 -43.95 -26.97 1.48
N SER A 5 -43.87 -26.45 2.70
CA SER A 5 -42.82 -26.66 3.69
C SER A 5 -42.53 -28.14 3.93
N ALA A 6 -41.26 -28.54 3.85
CA ALA A 6 -40.78 -29.82 4.35
C ALA A 6 -40.07 -29.61 5.70
N LYS A 7 -40.51 -30.39 6.66
CA LYS A 7 -40.27 -30.34 8.09
C LYS A 7 -39.29 -31.45 8.46
N GLY A 8 -38.35 -31.12 9.34
CA GLY A 8 -37.76 -32.06 10.31
C GLY A 8 -36.64 -32.96 9.81
N LYS A 9 -35.49 -32.84 10.47
CA LYS A 9 -34.79 -33.96 11.13
C LYS A 9 -33.76 -33.37 12.08
N GLU A 10 -34.22 -33.12 13.30
CA GLU A 10 -33.37 -33.04 14.48
C GLU A 10 -32.69 -34.39 14.69
N LYS A 11 -31.40 -34.35 15.04
CA LYS A 11 -30.67 -35.42 15.70
C LYS A 11 -29.93 -34.78 16.89
N GLU A 12 -30.64 -34.67 18.00
CA GLU A 12 -30.14 -34.96 19.35
C GLU A 12 -29.64 -36.43 19.38
N ILE A 13 -28.67 -36.91 20.16
CA ILE A 13 -27.83 -36.47 21.27
C ILE A 13 -26.69 -37.51 21.31
N ASP A 14 -25.47 -37.14 21.69
CA ASP A 14 -24.63 -38.04 22.51
C ASP A 14 -23.77 -37.18 23.46
N PRO A 15 -23.92 -37.28 24.80
CA PRO A 15 -23.14 -36.54 25.78
C PRO A 15 -22.42 -37.52 26.72
N ASP A 16 -21.13 -37.78 26.47
CA ASP A 16 -20.22 -38.39 27.43
C ASP A 16 -18.99 -37.46 27.46
N LEU A 17 -18.72 -36.65 28.50
CA LEU A 17 -18.22 -37.03 29.85
C LEU A 17 -17.13 -38.10 29.66
N THR A 18 -15.83 -37.86 29.81
CA THR A 18 -14.99 -37.26 30.86
C THR A 18 -13.56 -37.38 30.27
N GLU A 19 -12.55 -36.58 30.54
CA GLU A 19 -11.90 -36.34 31.84
C GLU A 19 -11.05 -35.07 31.74
N THR A 20 -11.10 -34.34 32.84
CA THR A 20 -10.23 -33.26 33.22
C THR A 20 -8.81 -33.80 33.37
N ASP A 21 -7.83 -33.15 32.74
CA ASP A 21 -6.41 -33.31 33.10
C ASP A 21 -5.98 -31.97 33.74
N PRO A 22 -5.94 -31.89 35.09
CA PRO A 22 -5.45 -30.72 35.80
C PRO A 22 -4.14 -31.08 36.50
N ASP A 23 -3.01 -30.91 35.83
CA ASP A 23 -1.67 -30.95 36.44
C ASP A 23 -0.69 -30.40 35.39
N LEU A 24 0.09 -29.34 35.58
CA LEU A 24 0.86 -28.96 36.75
C LEU A 24 1.00 -27.43 36.79
N THR A 25 0.48 -26.85 37.86
CA THR A 25 1.06 -25.62 38.42
C THR A 25 2.41 -25.97 39.04
N GLU A 26 3.51 -25.76 38.32
CA GLU A 26 4.80 -25.49 38.95
C GLU A 26 5.08 -24.00 38.82
N THR A 27 4.55 -23.31 39.82
CA THR A 27 5.11 -22.06 40.32
C THR A 27 6.56 -22.34 40.70
N ASP A 28 7.51 -21.72 40.00
CA ASP A 28 8.88 -21.60 40.49
C ASP A 28 9.06 -20.14 40.94
N PRO A 29 8.94 -19.85 42.25
CA PRO A 29 9.21 -18.55 42.80
C PRO A 29 10.49 -18.64 43.63
N ASP A 30 11.65 -18.40 43.02
CA ASP A 30 12.75 -17.62 43.62
C ASP A 30 13.98 -17.69 42.73
N LEU A 31 14.35 -16.58 42.10
CA LEU A 31 15.74 -16.12 42.09
C LEU A 31 15.72 -14.61 41.82
N THR A 32 15.22 -13.86 42.81
CA THR A 32 15.76 -12.54 43.09
C THR A 32 17.17 -12.71 43.63
N GLN A 33 18.17 -12.63 42.75
CA GLN A 33 19.49 -12.13 43.15
C GLN A 33 19.97 -11.14 42.10
N SER A 34 19.96 -9.89 42.54
CA SER A 34 20.52 -8.71 41.91
C SER A 34 21.99 -8.93 41.56
N ASP A 35 22.35 -8.71 40.30
CA ASP A 35 23.67 -8.18 39.94
C ASP A 35 23.47 -6.70 39.55
N PRO A 36 23.79 -5.76 40.45
CA PRO A 36 23.75 -4.34 40.18
C PRO A 36 25.12 -3.89 39.71
N ASP A 37 25.48 -4.15 38.45
CA ASP A 37 26.68 -3.54 37.85
C ASP A 37 26.64 -3.63 36.31
N LEU A 38 25.54 -3.15 35.72
CA LEU A 38 25.58 -2.72 34.33
C LEU A 38 25.18 -1.24 34.25
N ILE A 39 26.08 -0.44 34.81
CA ILE A 39 26.55 0.85 34.31
C ILE A 39 25.50 1.57 33.46
N ASP A 40 24.88 2.56 34.08
CA ASP A 40 24.13 3.63 33.43
C ASP A 40 24.85 4.10 32.16
N ALA A 41 24.40 3.60 31.02
CA ALA A 41 24.49 4.31 29.76
C ALA A 41 23.27 5.23 29.63
N ASP A 42 23.02 6.00 30.70
CA ASP A 42 22.37 7.30 30.55
C ASP A 42 23.31 8.20 29.75
N ASP A 43 22.69 9.10 28.98
CA ASP A 43 23.31 10.23 28.28
C ASP A 43 23.85 10.01 26.85
N TYR A 44 23.16 9.17 26.06
CA TYR A 44 22.91 9.54 24.65
C TYR A 44 21.42 9.49 24.35
N ALA A 45 20.65 10.22 25.17
CA ALA A 45 19.47 10.90 24.66
C ALA A 45 19.96 11.82 23.53
N ALA A 46 19.86 11.34 22.30
CA ALA A 46 19.87 12.20 21.13
C ALA A 46 18.68 13.15 21.29
N ASP A 47 18.95 14.29 21.91
CA ASP A 47 18.17 15.50 21.92
C ASP A 47 18.08 16.00 20.45
N ASP A 48 17.27 15.33 19.63
CA ASP A 48 16.84 15.82 18.31
C ASP A 48 15.54 16.64 18.47
N GLU A 49 15.37 17.29 19.62
CA GLU A 49 14.16 18.04 19.95
C GLU A 49 14.49 19.41 20.53
N GLN A 50 15.34 20.23 19.86
CA GLN A 50 15.25 21.72 19.90
C GLN A 50 16.29 22.51 19.07
N GLN A 51 16.59 22.15 17.83
CA GLN A 51 17.07 23.15 16.85
C GLN A 51 15.90 23.85 16.13
N ALA A 52 14.96 24.37 16.93
CA ALA A 52 14.11 25.49 16.54
C ALA A 52 14.73 26.82 17.02
N GLY A 53 16.02 27.01 16.74
CA GLY A 53 16.58 28.36 16.71
C GLY A 53 15.91 29.15 15.58
N PRO A 54 15.70 30.47 15.71
CA PRO A 54 14.98 31.31 14.74
C PRO A 54 15.74 31.56 13.42
N SER A 55 16.48 30.57 12.95
CA SER A 55 17.20 30.58 11.67
C SER A 55 16.94 29.27 10.94
N SER A 56 15.67 28.91 10.75
CA SER A 56 15.28 27.88 9.77
C SER A 56 15.49 28.46 8.38
N VAL A 57 16.76 28.56 7.99
CA VAL A 57 17.15 28.87 6.64
C VAL A 57 16.79 27.65 5.79
N PHE A 58 15.71 27.77 5.04
CA PHE A 58 15.33 26.73 4.10
C PHE A 58 16.13 26.94 2.81
N TYR A 59 16.85 25.92 2.36
CA TYR A 59 17.49 25.94 1.04
C TYR A 59 16.64 25.16 0.05
N CYS A 60 16.60 25.60 -1.20
CA CYS A 60 15.97 24.82 -2.25
C CYS A 60 16.83 23.61 -2.63
N GLY A 61 16.25 22.40 -2.61
CA GLY A 61 16.96 21.17 -3.00
C GLY A 61 17.36 21.06 -4.48
N LYS A 62 17.01 22.05 -5.33
CA LYS A 62 17.40 22.09 -6.75
C LYS A 62 18.35 23.23 -7.08
N CYS A 63 17.99 24.46 -6.72
CA CYS A 63 18.80 25.65 -6.97
C CYS A 63 19.89 25.86 -5.89
N GLY A 64 19.76 25.25 -4.71
CA GLY A 64 20.67 25.47 -3.57
C GLY A 64 20.52 26.84 -2.90
N GLU A 65 19.62 27.69 -3.39
CA GLU A 65 19.44 29.04 -2.88
C GLU A 65 18.62 29.10 -1.59
N HIS A 66 18.89 30.15 -0.82
CA HIS A 66 18.22 30.52 0.40
C HIS A 66 16.76 30.94 0.14
N LEU A 67 15.82 30.35 0.87
CA LEU A 67 14.41 30.71 0.86
C LEU A 67 14.15 31.63 2.06
N ASP A 68 13.97 32.92 1.79
CA ASP A 68 13.79 33.97 2.81
C ASP A 68 12.46 33.85 3.56
N GLY A 69 12.42 32.98 4.57
CA GLY A 69 11.43 33.00 5.66
C GLY A 69 9.96 32.80 5.26
N ARG A 70 9.66 32.48 3.99
CA ARG A 70 8.31 32.12 3.58
C ARG A 70 8.08 30.64 3.80
N ILE A 71 7.04 30.33 4.56
CA ILE A 71 6.47 28.99 4.67
C ILE A 71 5.88 28.63 3.30
N GLY A 72 6.70 28.10 2.40
CA GLY A 72 6.29 27.74 1.05
C GLY A 72 7.44 27.19 0.18
N PRO A 73 7.17 26.20 -0.69
CA PRO A 73 8.16 25.43 -1.45
C PRO A 73 8.63 26.09 -2.76
N LEU A 74 8.27 27.34 -3.03
CA LEU A 74 8.52 27.98 -4.31
C LEU A 74 9.90 28.66 -4.29
N CYS A 75 10.97 27.98 -4.74
CA CYS A 75 12.23 28.67 -5.13
C CYS A 75 11.90 29.56 -6.33
N TRP A 76 12.08 30.86 -6.18
CA TRP A 76 11.81 31.85 -7.24
C TRP A 76 12.68 31.60 -8.48
N ASN A 77 13.90 31.10 -8.27
CA ASN A 77 14.84 30.74 -9.33
C ASN A 77 14.60 29.36 -9.94
N CYS A 78 13.80 28.51 -9.29
CA CYS A 78 13.25 27.29 -9.88
C CYS A 78 11.81 27.56 -10.30
N GLU A 79 11.61 28.41 -11.32
CA GLU A 79 10.32 28.55 -11.97
C GLU A 79 9.83 27.16 -12.45
N GLY A 80 8.99 26.53 -11.64
CA GLY A 80 8.16 25.40 -12.03
C GLY A 80 8.68 24.00 -11.71
N SER A 81 8.95 23.65 -10.46
CA SER A 81 9.33 22.24 -10.23
C SER A 81 8.85 21.51 -8.98
N GLU A 82 7.90 22.09 -8.26
CA GLU A 82 6.75 21.36 -7.75
C GLU A 82 5.51 22.17 -8.11
N THR A 83 4.74 21.70 -9.08
CA THR A 83 3.45 22.32 -9.39
C THR A 83 2.61 22.35 -8.12
N GLN A 84 1.73 23.34 -7.96
CA GLN A 84 0.76 23.37 -6.85
C GLN A 84 -0.01 22.04 -6.74
N GLU A 85 -0.24 21.39 -7.87
CA GLU A 85 -0.82 20.04 -7.97
C GLU A 85 0.06 18.96 -7.30
N SER A 86 1.39 19.04 -7.38
CA SER A 86 2.32 18.13 -6.68
C SER A 86 2.14 18.20 -5.16
N TRP A 87 1.99 19.42 -4.62
CA TRP A 87 1.78 19.63 -3.19
C TRP A 87 0.43 19.12 -2.72
N GLN A 88 -0.64 19.43 -3.45
CA GLN A 88 -1.96 18.88 -3.17
C GLN A 88 -1.95 17.35 -3.23
N ALA A 89 -1.23 16.74 -4.18
CA ALA A 89 -1.08 15.30 -4.27
C ALA A 89 -0.24 14.72 -3.11
N ARG A 90 0.78 15.43 -2.63
CA ARG A 90 1.56 15.02 -1.44
C ARG A 90 0.71 15.07 -0.18
N ASP A 91 0.00 16.17 0.04
CA ASP A 91 -0.89 16.37 1.18
C ASP A 91 -2.05 15.36 1.19
N HIS A 92 -2.67 15.09 0.03
CA HIS A 92 -3.66 14.03 -0.11
C HIS A 92 -3.10 12.65 0.25
N ARG A 93 -1.88 12.32 -0.18
CA ARG A 93 -1.19 11.07 0.18
C ARG A 93 -0.94 10.98 1.69
N LEU A 94 -0.56 12.07 2.34
CA LEU A 94 -0.36 12.09 3.79
C LEU A 94 -1.67 11.83 4.54
N ARG A 95 -2.76 12.51 4.17
CA ARG A 95 -4.09 12.27 4.74
C ARG A 95 -4.59 10.85 4.51
N ASP A 96 -4.36 10.29 3.31
CA ASP A 96 -4.73 8.90 3.01
C ASP A 96 -3.93 7.91 3.85
N ASN A 97 -2.62 8.15 4.04
CA ASN A 97 -1.75 7.31 4.86
C ASN A 97 -2.17 7.34 6.34
N GLU A 98 -2.51 8.52 6.87
CA GLU A 98 -2.98 8.65 8.23
C GLU A 98 -4.34 7.99 8.43
N ALA A 99 -5.28 8.20 7.50
CA ALA A 99 -6.57 7.53 7.52
C ALA A 99 -6.43 6.00 7.40
N TYR A 100 -5.45 5.52 6.63
CA TYR A 100 -5.12 4.10 6.53
C TYR A 100 -4.59 3.54 7.85
N LYS A 101 -3.68 4.26 8.53
CA LYS A 101 -3.16 3.86 9.85
C LYS A 101 -4.28 3.76 10.88
N ARG A 102 -5.12 4.79 11.00
CA ARG A 102 -6.28 4.78 11.92
C ARG A 102 -7.24 3.64 11.63
N ALA A 103 -7.55 3.37 10.36
CA ALA A 103 -8.42 2.25 10.00
C ALA A 103 -7.80 0.90 10.38
N LYS A 104 -6.48 0.74 10.18
CA LYS A 104 -5.75 -0.47 10.54
C LYS A 104 -5.76 -0.71 12.06
N GLU A 105 -5.47 0.31 12.85
CA GLU A 105 -5.50 0.26 14.31
C GLU A 105 -6.90 -0.06 14.85
N ALA A 106 -7.94 0.51 14.23
CA ALA A 106 -9.33 0.21 14.56
C ALA A 106 -9.83 -1.17 14.08
N GLY A 107 -8.99 -1.95 13.37
CA GLY A 107 -9.41 -3.23 12.79
C GLY A 107 -10.48 -3.08 11.69
N ILE A 108 -10.58 -1.92 11.06
CA ILE A 108 -11.56 -1.60 10.02
C ILE A 108 -10.91 -1.74 8.64
N CYS A 109 -11.68 -2.25 7.67
CA CYS A 109 -11.25 -2.38 6.29
C CYS A 109 -10.84 -1.03 5.68
N CYS A 110 -9.57 -0.92 5.25
CA CYS A 110 -9.00 0.31 4.68
C CYS A 110 -9.70 0.80 3.40
N TYR A 111 -10.37 -0.07 2.64
CA TYR A 111 -11.03 0.30 1.39
C TYR A 111 -12.45 0.81 1.59
N CYS A 112 -13.28 0.08 2.33
CA CYS A 112 -14.69 0.46 2.49
C CYS A 112 -14.94 1.30 3.74
N ARG A 113 -14.04 1.29 4.72
CA ARG A 113 -14.18 1.95 6.04
C ARG A 113 -15.50 1.62 6.77
N LYS A 114 -16.15 0.50 6.41
CA LYS A 114 -17.49 0.11 6.89
C LYS A 114 -17.53 -1.25 7.59
N ARG A 115 -16.63 -2.15 7.22
CA ARG A 115 -16.59 -3.54 7.73
C ARG A 115 -15.29 -3.75 8.48
N GLN A 116 -15.30 -4.65 9.45
CA GLN A 116 -14.05 -5.13 10.06
C GLN A 116 -13.15 -5.76 9.00
N ALA A 117 -11.85 -5.55 9.15
CA ALA A 117 -10.85 -6.23 8.34
C ALA A 117 -10.76 -7.70 8.78
N ASP A 118 -10.42 -8.59 7.85
CA ASP A 118 -10.23 -10.00 8.24
C ASP A 118 -8.92 -10.14 9.04
N PRO A 119 -8.82 -11.10 9.99
CA PRO A 119 -7.59 -11.33 10.73
C PRO A 119 -6.36 -11.50 9.82
N GLY A 120 -5.27 -10.80 10.13
CA GLY A 120 -4.05 -10.80 9.31
C GLY A 120 -4.14 -9.98 8.01
N HIS A 121 -5.24 -9.27 7.76
CA HIS A 121 -5.42 -8.44 6.58
C HIS A 121 -5.86 -7.02 6.94
N SER A 122 -5.47 -6.04 6.12
CA SER A 122 -5.91 -4.64 6.28
C SER A 122 -7.27 -4.35 5.62
N SER A 123 -7.90 -5.35 5.02
CA SER A 123 -9.13 -5.18 4.23
C SER A 123 -10.06 -6.37 4.40
N CYS A 124 -11.36 -6.11 4.26
CA CYS A 124 -12.38 -7.15 4.33
C CYS A 124 -12.46 -7.98 3.06
N THR A 125 -12.92 -9.22 3.20
CA THR A 125 -13.02 -10.22 2.13
C THR A 125 -13.73 -9.68 0.87
N PRO A 126 -14.89 -9.00 0.96
CA PRO A 126 -15.56 -8.45 -0.22
C PRO A 126 -14.73 -7.42 -0.98
N CYS A 127 -14.00 -6.54 -0.28
CA CYS A 127 -13.13 -5.56 -0.91
C CYS A 127 -11.91 -6.23 -1.57
N ARG A 128 -11.33 -7.26 -0.94
CA ARG A 128 -10.22 -8.04 -1.51
C ARG A 128 -10.62 -8.74 -2.80
N LEU A 129 -11.79 -9.38 -2.81
CA LEU A 129 -12.34 -10.03 -4.01
C LEU A 129 -12.58 -9.04 -5.15
N ARG A 130 -13.18 -7.87 -4.85
CA ARG A 130 -13.36 -6.79 -5.84
C ARG A 130 -12.02 -6.30 -6.39
N LYS A 131 -11.03 -6.06 -5.53
CA LYS A 131 -9.69 -5.64 -5.94
C LYS A 131 -9.03 -6.67 -6.86
N LYS A 132 -9.08 -7.96 -6.49
CA LYS A 132 -8.59 -9.06 -7.33
C LYS A 132 -9.25 -9.08 -8.71
N GLY A 133 -10.57 -8.84 -8.77
CA GLY A 133 -11.31 -8.70 -10.02
C GLY A 133 -10.82 -7.51 -10.87
N HIS A 134 -10.62 -6.34 -10.26
CA HIS A 134 -10.06 -5.17 -10.94
C HIS A 134 -8.64 -5.40 -11.45
N ASP A 135 -7.77 -6.04 -10.65
CA ASP A 135 -6.40 -6.33 -11.05
C ASP A 135 -6.36 -7.33 -12.22
N HIS A 136 -7.23 -8.34 -12.19
CA HIS A 136 -7.39 -9.26 -13.32
C HIS A 136 -7.88 -8.54 -14.58
N ALA A 137 -8.89 -7.69 -14.47
CA ALA A 137 -9.39 -6.88 -15.59
C ALA A 137 -8.31 -5.95 -16.15
N ARG A 138 -7.51 -5.31 -15.28
CA ARG A 138 -6.39 -4.46 -15.68
C ARG A 138 -5.32 -5.24 -16.43
N ARG A 139 -4.93 -6.42 -15.93
CA ARG A 139 -3.97 -7.31 -16.60
C ARG A 139 -4.49 -7.77 -17.97
N ARG A 140 -5.77 -8.10 -18.08
CA ARG A 140 -6.39 -8.46 -19.35
C ARG A 140 -6.34 -7.30 -20.36
N LYS A 141 -6.75 -6.10 -19.95
CA LYS A 141 -6.67 -4.90 -20.79
C LYS A 141 -5.24 -4.58 -21.23
N ALA A 142 -4.26 -4.76 -20.34
CA ALA A 142 -2.85 -4.57 -20.68
C ALA A 142 -2.37 -5.57 -21.75
N LYS A 143 -2.73 -6.85 -21.62
CA LYS A 143 -2.43 -7.89 -22.63
C LYS A 143 -3.12 -7.62 -23.97
N GLU A 144 -4.38 -7.18 -23.93
CA GLU A 144 -5.12 -6.78 -25.14
C GLU A 144 -4.41 -5.62 -25.84
N LYS A 145 -4.07 -4.54 -25.12
CA LYS A 145 -3.30 -3.41 -25.65
C LYS A 145 -1.94 -3.84 -26.23
N GLU A 146 -1.19 -4.67 -25.51
CA GLU A 146 0.09 -5.20 -25.98
C GLU A 146 -0.07 -6.02 -27.28
N SER A 147 -1.15 -6.81 -27.39
CA SER A 147 -1.44 -7.60 -28.59
C SER A 147 -1.82 -6.72 -29.79
N GLU A 148 -2.53 -5.61 -29.56
CA GLU A 148 -2.88 -4.64 -30.58
C GLU A 148 -1.64 -3.87 -31.06
N GLU A 149 -0.77 -3.44 -30.15
CA GLU A 149 0.50 -2.80 -30.47
C GLU A 149 1.40 -3.73 -31.31
N LYS A 150 1.49 -5.01 -30.94
CA LYS A 150 2.21 -6.02 -31.74
C LYS A 150 1.61 -6.22 -33.13
N LYS A 151 0.27 -6.18 -33.27
CA LYS A 151 -0.39 -6.28 -34.58
C LYS A 151 -0.07 -5.06 -35.45
N LYS A 152 -0.18 -3.85 -34.90
CA LYS A 152 0.17 -2.60 -35.58
C LYS A 152 1.63 -2.60 -36.05
N ALA A 153 2.56 -3.01 -35.18
CA ALA A 153 3.98 -3.10 -35.53
C ALA A 153 4.26 -4.12 -36.65
N LYS A 154 3.58 -5.28 -36.65
CA LYS A 154 3.69 -6.27 -37.74
C LYS A 154 3.14 -5.74 -39.06
N GLU A 155 2.02 -5.03 -39.02
CA GLU A 155 1.42 -4.41 -40.20
C GLU A 155 2.33 -3.33 -40.79
N GLU A 156 2.88 -2.47 -39.93
CA GLU A 156 3.83 -1.42 -40.32
C GLU A 156 5.13 -2.02 -40.91
N LYS A 157 5.62 -3.13 -40.36
CA LYS A 157 6.77 -3.85 -40.96
C LYS A 157 6.44 -4.38 -42.36
N LYS A 158 5.25 -4.97 -42.53
CA LYS A 158 4.78 -5.52 -43.81
C LYS A 158 4.59 -4.43 -44.87
N THR A 159 4.12 -3.23 -44.49
CA THR A 159 3.99 -2.10 -45.43
C THR A 159 5.36 -1.59 -45.86
N LYS A 160 6.30 -1.39 -44.92
CA LYS A 160 7.68 -0.98 -45.22
C LYS A 160 8.41 -1.98 -46.13
N GLU A 161 8.22 -3.28 -45.93
CA GLU A 161 8.81 -4.31 -46.80
C GLU A 161 8.23 -4.27 -48.23
N LYS A 162 6.91 -4.06 -48.37
CA LYS A 162 6.28 -3.90 -49.69
C LYS A 162 6.79 -2.67 -50.44
N GLU A 163 6.98 -1.55 -49.75
CA GLU A 163 7.53 -0.32 -50.35
C GLU A 163 8.96 -0.51 -50.84
N LYS A 164 9.83 -1.12 -50.01
CA LYS A 164 11.21 -1.46 -50.41
C LYS A 164 11.25 -2.37 -51.64
N SER A 165 10.36 -3.36 -51.73
CA SER A 165 10.27 -4.24 -52.92
C SER A 165 9.81 -3.49 -54.17
N LYS A 166 8.86 -2.54 -54.04
CA LYS A 166 8.42 -1.70 -55.16
C LYS A 166 9.53 -0.79 -55.66
N GLU A 167 10.30 -0.18 -54.76
CA GLU A 167 11.42 0.69 -55.09
C GLU A 167 12.55 -0.07 -55.81
N LYS A 168 12.93 -1.25 -55.30
CA LYS A 168 13.91 -2.13 -55.96
C LYS A 168 13.49 -2.53 -57.38
N ASN A 169 12.20 -2.73 -57.63
CA ASN A 169 11.71 -3.06 -58.97
C ASN A 169 11.70 -1.85 -59.92
N LYS A 170 11.53 -0.62 -59.40
CA LYS A 170 11.65 0.61 -60.21
C LYS A 170 13.07 0.83 -60.69
N ASN A 171 14.08 0.62 -59.84
CA ASN A 171 15.48 0.85 -60.18
C ASN A 171 16.08 -0.21 -61.14
N LYS A 172 15.34 -1.27 -61.47
CA LYS A 172 15.78 -2.31 -62.42
C LYS A 172 15.27 -2.09 -63.86
N LYS A 173 14.37 -1.13 -64.07
CA LYS A 173 13.88 -0.73 -65.39
C LYS A 173 14.66 0.49 -65.86
#